data_AF-A0A5J4QF35-F1
#
_entry.id   AF-A0A5J4QF35-F1
#
_cell.length_a   1.000
_cell.length_b   1.000
_cell.length_c   1.000
_cell.angle_alpha   90.00
_cell.angle_beta   90.00
_cell.angle_gamma   90.00
#
_symmetry.space_group_name_H-M   'P 1'
#
loop_
_entity.id
_entity.type
_entity.pdbx_description
1 polymer ?
#
loop_
_entity_poly.entity_id
_entity_poly.type
_entity_poly.pdbx_seq_one_letter_code
_entity_poly.pdbx_strand_id
1 'polypeptide(L)'
;MKTIRIGILFLIFLDLCYSCESKKKGKGSYESPPIVVAKTGETLEKPERIQLDELFDDFIYHFTSDPKLQKQRILFPLPYNNLNALSKIEKKDWQHDSLYAGENFYSVIFDREDDMELPKDTSLTFVQVEWISPESRTLKKYCFKRIKRTWYLEAIHVFAYEEGEGENFIDFFSRFSNDSLFQQKRIKRPLTFVTNDPDDDFSIIKTTLGLNQWVAFKPELPANKLSNIDYGQQNNNYSNKKIVALKSIGNGFSNTLYFQRKEGKWELYKFEDISN
;
A
#
# COMPACT_ATOMS: atom_id res chain seq x y z
N MET A 1 -16.94 -27.47 49.21
CA MET A 1 -17.19 -26.77 47.94
C MET A 1 -17.79 -27.76 46.95
N LYS A 2 -19.02 -27.49 46.50
CA LYS A 2 -19.74 -28.23 45.45
C LYS A 2 -19.44 -27.58 44.10
N THR A 3 -19.14 -28.36 43.06
CA THR A 3 -19.40 -28.02 41.65
C THR A 3 -19.35 -29.32 40.83
N ILE A 4 -20.51 -29.90 40.51
CA ILE A 4 -21.24 -29.82 39.22
C ILE A 4 -20.61 -30.72 38.13
N ARG A 5 -21.26 -31.88 37.91
CA ARG A 5 -21.09 -32.74 36.72
C ARG A 5 -22.12 -32.30 35.68
N ILE A 6 -21.66 -31.98 34.46
CA ILE A 6 -22.53 -31.71 33.31
C ILE A 6 -22.43 -32.91 32.37
N GLY A 7 -23.59 -33.46 32.04
CA GLY A 7 -23.77 -34.68 31.25
C GLY A 7 -23.48 -34.49 29.76
N ILE A 8 -22.96 -35.57 29.18
CA ILE A 8 -22.70 -35.77 27.76
C ILE A 8 -24.01 -36.24 27.12
N LEU A 9 -24.51 -35.52 26.12
CA LEU A 9 -25.63 -35.96 25.28
C LEU A 9 -25.07 -36.47 23.95
N PHE A 10 -25.07 -37.79 23.79
CA PHE A 10 -24.87 -38.47 22.51
C PHE A 10 -26.18 -38.41 21.71
N LEU A 11 -26.11 -37.99 20.44
CA LEU A 11 -27.17 -38.24 19.46
C LEU A 11 -26.55 -38.97 18.27
N ILE A 12 -26.96 -40.23 18.14
CA ILE A 12 -26.63 -41.15 17.05
C ILE A 12 -27.78 -41.14 16.04
N PHE A 13 -27.39 -41.04 14.77
CA PHE A 13 -28.01 -41.49 13.52
C PHE A 13 -29.44 -42.06 13.53
N LEU A 14 -30.22 -41.65 12.52
CA LEU A 14 -31.00 -42.59 11.73
C LEU A 14 -31.14 -42.10 10.28
N ASP A 15 -30.46 -42.80 9.37
CA ASP A 15 -30.75 -42.84 7.94
C ASP A 15 -32.09 -43.56 7.70
N LEU A 16 -32.89 -43.06 6.78
CA LEU A 16 -33.92 -43.85 6.10
C LEU A 16 -33.84 -43.59 4.60
N CYS A 17 -33.30 -44.60 3.91
CA CYS A 17 -33.31 -44.77 2.48
C CYS A 17 -34.74 -44.81 1.93
N TYR A 18 -34.97 -44.23 0.76
CA TYR A 18 -35.90 -44.79 -0.21
C TYR A 18 -35.23 -44.84 -1.58
N SER A 19 -35.06 -46.07 -2.06
CA SER A 19 -34.62 -46.45 -3.40
C SER A 19 -35.82 -46.47 -4.35
N CYS A 20 -35.61 -46.06 -5.61
CA CYS A 20 -36.13 -46.81 -6.76
C CYS A 20 -35.42 -46.40 -8.06
N GLU A 21 -34.86 -47.38 -8.76
CA GLU A 21 -34.23 -47.29 -10.07
C GLU A 21 -35.27 -47.18 -11.22
N SER A 22 -34.93 -46.47 -12.30
CA SER A 22 -34.59 -47.09 -13.60
C SER A 22 -34.95 -46.26 -14.86
N LYS A 23 -34.00 -46.26 -15.82
CA LYS A 23 -34.09 -46.26 -17.30
C LYS A 23 -34.36 -44.97 -18.13
N LYS A 24 -33.26 -44.52 -18.75
CA LYS A 24 -32.98 -44.23 -20.20
C LYS A 24 -33.99 -43.51 -21.13
N LYS A 25 -33.41 -42.47 -21.77
CA LYS A 25 -33.48 -41.96 -23.17
C LYS A 25 -34.75 -41.21 -23.64
N GLY A 26 -34.53 -39.97 -24.12
CA GLY A 26 -35.42 -39.28 -25.09
C GLY A 26 -35.07 -37.81 -25.31
N LYS A 27 -34.72 -37.43 -26.55
CA LYS A 27 -34.58 -36.06 -27.08
C LYS A 27 -35.96 -35.38 -27.16
N GLY A 28 -36.02 -34.05 -27.03
CA GLY A 28 -37.17 -33.26 -27.50
C GLY A 28 -37.35 -31.93 -26.78
N SER A 29 -37.56 -30.87 -27.54
CA SER A 29 -37.53 -29.45 -27.21
C SER A 29 -38.91 -28.83 -26.90
N TYR A 30 -38.87 -27.58 -26.37
CA TYR A 30 -39.87 -26.49 -26.35
C TYR A 30 -40.81 -26.32 -25.11
N GLU A 31 -40.55 -25.21 -24.35
CA GLU A 31 -41.44 -24.11 -23.87
C GLU A 31 -42.82 -24.41 -23.20
N SER A 32 -43.33 -23.75 -22.14
CA SER A 32 -43.09 -22.48 -21.38
C SER A 32 -43.76 -22.52 -19.95
N PRO A 33 -44.10 -21.39 -19.27
CA PRO A 33 -43.59 -20.84 -17.98
C PRO A 33 -44.57 -21.11 -16.78
N PRO A 34 -44.63 -20.38 -15.64
CA PRO A 34 -43.81 -19.33 -14.99
C PRO A 34 -43.35 -19.73 -13.56
N ILE A 35 -42.67 -18.88 -12.77
CA ILE A 35 -43.29 -18.16 -11.63
C ILE A 35 -42.23 -17.20 -11.07
N VAL A 36 -42.61 -15.93 -10.98
CA VAL A 36 -41.94 -14.92 -10.17
C VAL A 36 -42.11 -15.29 -8.70
N VAL A 37 -41.03 -15.64 -8.02
CA VAL A 37 -40.94 -15.53 -6.56
C VAL A 37 -39.91 -14.46 -6.25
N ALA A 38 -40.42 -13.26 -5.95
CA ALA A 38 -39.64 -12.24 -5.28
C ALA A 38 -39.40 -12.70 -3.84
N LYS A 39 -38.13 -12.96 -3.47
CA LYS A 39 -37.68 -12.94 -2.09
C LYS A 39 -36.27 -12.34 -1.98
N THR A 40 -36.26 -11.16 -1.35
CA THR A 40 -35.29 -10.71 -0.36
C THR A 40 -33.85 -10.45 -0.82
N GLY A 41 -33.63 -9.24 -1.34
CA GLY A 41 -32.64 -8.28 -0.83
C GLY A 41 -31.34 -8.80 -0.22
N GLU A 42 -30.55 -9.57 -0.96
CA GLU A 42 -29.10 -9.51 -0.82
C GLU A 42 -28.60 -8.55 -1.91
N THR A 43 -28.07 -7.40 -1.49
CA THR A 43 -27.30 -6.55 -2.40
C THR A 43 -26.07 -7.37 -2.78
N LEU A 44 -26.17 -8.08 -3.91
CA LEU A 44 -25.03 -8.64 -4.62
C LEU A 44 -24.07 -7.48 -4.88
N GLU A 45 -23.04 -7.36 -4.04
CA GLU A 45 -21.90 -6.52 -4.34
C GLU A 45 -21.41 -6.93 -5.72
N LYS A 46 -21.50 -6.00 -6.69
CA LYS A 46 -21.11 -6.25 -8.09
C LYS A 46 -19.68 -6.82 -8.06
N PRO A 47 -19.38 -7.96 -8.68
CA PRO A 47 -18.08 -8.63 -8.56
C PRO A 47 -16.89 -7.73 -8.89
N GLU A 48 -17.06 -6.79 -9.82
CA GLU A 48 -16.08 -5.74 -10.12
C GLU A 48 -15.73 -4.85 -8.91
N ARG A 49 -16.69 -4.53 -8.04
CA ARG A 49 -16.40 -3.74 -6.82
C ARG A 49 -15.64 -4.54 -5.78
N ILE A 50 -15.90 -5.86 -5.68
CA ILE A 50 -15.21 -6.73 -4.72
C ILE A 50 -13.74 -6.88 -5.10
N GLN A 51 -13.44 -7.03 -6.39
CA GLN A 51 -12.06 -7.13 -6.89
C GLN A 51 -11.28 -5.82 -6.66
N LEU A 52 -11.93 -4.66 -6.85
CA LEU A 52 -11.30 -3.36 -6.64
C LEU A 52 -10.77 -3.15 -5.21
N ASP A 53 -11.47 -3.67 -4.20
CA ASP A 53 -11.13 -3.44 -2.79
C ASP A 53 -10.30 -4.59 -2.17
N GLU A 54 -9.87 -5.58 -2.95
CA GLU A 54 -9.08 -6.72 -2.49
C GLU A 54 -7.67 -6.31 -2.06
N LEU A 55 -6.94 -5.64 -2.95
CA LEU A 55 -5.65 -5.00 -2.68
C LEU A 55 -5.83 -3.49 -2.49
N PHE A 56 -5.07 -2.90 -1.57
CA PHE A 56 -5.12 -1.46 -1.37
C PHE A 56 -4.58 -0.70 -2.59
N ASP A 57 -3.53 -1.21 -3.22
CA ASP A 57 -2.87 -0.58 -4.38
C ASP A 57 -3.81 -0.44 -5.59
N ASP A 58 -4.68 -1.44 -5.81
CA ASP A 58 -5.72 -1.37 -6.85
C ASP A 58 -6.78 -0.32 -6.49
N PHE A 59 -7.31 -0.38 -5.25
CA PHE A 59 -8.29 0.59 -4.77
C PHE A 59 -7.78 2.03 -4.92
N ILE A 60 -6.56 2.31 -4.44
CA ILE A 60 -6.04 3.66 -4.34
C ILE A 60 -5.77 4.25 -5.73
N TYR A 61 -5.33 3.43 -6.69
CA TYR A 61 -5.19 3.85 -8.09
C TYR A 61 -6.50 4.39 -8.68
N HIS A 62 -7.61 3.70 -8.43
CA HIS A 62 -8.92 4.16 -8.88
C HIS A 62 -9.44 5.33 -8.04
N PHE A 63 -9.18 5.33 -6.73
CA PHE A 63 -9.56 6.43 -5.84
C PHE A 63 -8.91 7.75 -6.25
N THR A 64 -7.66 7.74 -6.70
CA THR A 64 -6.93 8.94 -7.14
C THR A 64 -7.31 9.40 -8.55
N SER A 65 -7.90 8.52 -9.37
CA SER A 65 -8.14 8.78 -10.79
C SER A 65 -9.61 9.08 -11.14
N ASP A 66 -10.57 8.58 -10.34
CA ASP A 66 -12.01 8.80 -10.58
C ASP A 66 -12.63 9.71 -9.50
N PRO A 67 -12.96 10.98 -9.84
CA PRO A 67 -13.60 11.92 -8.92
C PRO A 67 -14.95 11.45 -8.35
N LYS A 68 -15.71 10.65 -9.10
CA LYS A 68 -17.01 10.12 -8.66
C LYS A 68 -16.81 9.01 -7.65
N LEU A 69 -15.93 8.05 -7.94
CA LEU A 69 -15.56 6.99 -7.00
C LEU A 69 -14.97 7.59 -5.74
N GLN A 70 -14.04 8.54 -5.87
CA GLN A 70 -13.41 9.19 -4.74
C GLN A 70 -14.45 9.78 -3.77
N LYS A 71 -15.41 10.56 -4.28
CA LYS A 71 -16.50 11.12 -3.45
C LYS A 71 -17.39 10.06 -2.81
N GLN A 72 -17.50 8.86 -3.38
CA GLN A 72 -18.26 7.74 -2.80
C GLN A 72 -17.48 6.99 -1.72
N ARG A 73 -16.15 7.03 -1.78
CA ARG A 73 -15.23 6.32 -0.89
C ARG A 73 -14.65 7.22 0.21
N ILE A 74 -15.31 8.33 0.51
CA ILE A 74 -14.98 9.22 1.64
C ILE A 74 -16.13 9.19 2.64
N LEU A 75 -15.80 9.02 3.91
CA LEU A 75 -16.76 9.13 5.00
C LEU A 75 -16.96 10.61 5.34
N PHE A 76 -18.08 11.18 4.88
CA PHE A 76 -18.45 12.56 5.17
C PHE A 76 -19.37 12.68 6.40
N PRO A 77 -19.29 13.78 7.18
CA PRO A 77 -18.30 14.86 7.07
C PRO A 77 -16.90 14.39 7.47
N LEU A 78 -15.91 14.65 6.63
CA LEU A 78 -14.57 14.07 6.74
C LEU A 78 -13.78 14.82 7.84
N PRO A 79 -13.37 14.16 8.93
CA PRO A 79 -12.47 14.75 9.92
C PRO A 79 -11.18 15.26 9.26
N TYR A 80 -10.86 16.52 9.51
CA TYR A 80 -9.65 17.17 9.05
C TYR A 80 -8.95 17.84 10.24
N ASN A 81 -7.86 17.23 10.70
CA ASN A 81 -7.07 17.78 11.80
C ASN A 81 -5.84 18.44 11.19
N ASN A 82 -5.70 19.74 11.36
CA ASN A 82 -4.56 20.49 10.86
C ASN A 82 -3.77 21.09 12.01
N LEU A 83 -2.63 20.48 12.33
CA LEU A 83 -1.81 20.82 13.48
C LEU A 83 -2.66 20.77 14.76
N ASN A 84 -3.03 21.92 15.30
CA ASN A 84 -3.85 22.06 16.51
C ASN A 84 -5.32 22.38 16.22
N ALA A 85 -5.73 22.54 14.96
CA ALA A 85 -7.08 22.88 14.58
C ALA A 85 -7.87 21.64 14.13
N LEU A 86 -8.97 21.34 14.82
CA LEU A 86 -9.92 20.31 14.43
C LEU A 86 -11.01 20.93 13.55
N SER A 87 -11.21 20.41 12.35
CA SER A 87 -12.32 20.79 11.48
C SER A 87 -12.89 19.57 10.77
N LYS A 88 -13.90 19.80 9.93
CA LYS A 88 -14.53 18.77 9.11
C LYS A 88 -14.74 19.32 7.70
N ILE A 89 -14.54 18.48 6.70
CA ILE A 89 -14.80 18.81 5.30
C ILE A 89 -16.16 18.22 4.93
N GLU A 90 -17.10 19.05 4.51
CA GLU A 90 -18.41 18.60 4.03
C GLU A 90 -18.30 18.05 2.59
N LYS A 91 -19.23 17.16 2.21
CA LYS A 91 -19.24 16.55 0.88
C LYS A 91 -19.28 17.56 -0.26
N LYS A 92 -19.97 18.69 -0.06
CA LYS A 92 -20.08 19.80 -1.02
C LYS A 92 -18.76 20.57 -1.20
N ASP A 93 -17.92 20.59 -0.16
CA ASP A 93 -16.67 21.35 -0.10
C ASP A 93 -15.47 20.48 -0.53
N TRP A 94 -15.68 19.17 -0.74
CA TRP A 94 -14.66 18.27 -1.25
C TRP A 94 -14.32 18.55 -2.71
N GLN A 95 -13.06 18.85 -2.94
CA GLN A 95 -12.42 18.91 -4.24
C GLN A 95 -11.66 17.61 -4.49
N HIS A 96 -11.64 17.16 -5.74
CA HIS A 96 -10.91 15.95 -6.09
C HIS A 96 -9.42 16.10 -5.75
N ASP A 97 -8.86 15.11 -5.07
CA ASP A 97 -7.44 15.07 -4.68
C ASP A 97 -6.79 13.88 -5.38
N SER A 98 -5.95 14.13 -6.38
CA SER A 98 -5.28 13.06 -7.13
C SER A 98 -4.14 12.40 -6.34
N LEU A 99 -3.87 12.83 -5.11
CA LEU A 99 -2.75 12.37 -4.28
C LEU A 99 -1.46 12.32 -5.12
N TYR A 100 -0.81 11.16 -5.20
CA TYR A 100 0.42 10.94 -5.94
C TYR A 100 0.21 10.62 -7.43
N ALA A 101 -1.04 10.52 -7.92
CA ALA A 101 -1.30 10.20 -9.33
C ALA A 101 -0.90 11.30 -10.32
N GLY A 102 -0.67 12.52 -9.84
CA GLY A 102 -0.06 13.58 -10.64
C GLY A 102 1.48 13.53 -10.72
N GLU A 103 2.13 12.66 -9.92
CA GLU A 103 3.58 12.54 -9.89
C GLU A 103 4.08 11.43 -10.83
N ASN A 104 5.32 11.54 -11.30
CA ASN A 104 5.96 10.51 -12.14
C ASN A 104 6.15 9.16 -11.41
N PHE A 105 6.38 9.25 -10.10
CA PHE A 105 6.57 8.11 -9.20
C PHE A 105 6.13 8.50 -7.79
N TYR A 106 5.89 7.49 -6.95
CA TYR A 106 5.71 7.63 -5.52
C TYR A 106 6.75 6.80 -4.78
N SER A 107 7.01 7.15 -3.53
CA SER A 107 7.91 6.43 -2.65
C SER A 107 7.16 5.65 -1.58
N VAL A 108 7.74 4.53 -1.16
CA VAL A 108 7.36 3.80 0.05
C VAL A 108 8.62 3.53 0.87
N ILE A 109 8.53 3.78 2.18
CA ILE A 109 9.66 3.70 3.12
C ILE A 109 9.49 2.48 4.02
N PHE A 110 10.57 1.72 4.18
CA PHE A 110 10.63 0.53 5.04
C PHE A 110 11.90 0.52 5.88
N ASP A 111 11.86 -0.15 7.04
CA ASP A 111 13.06 -0.50 7.80
C ASP A 111 13.68 -1.84 7.38
N ARG A 112 12.85 -2.75 6.85
CA ARG A 112 13.20 -4.16 6.58
C ARG A 112 12.76 -4.57 5.18
N GLU A 113 13.53 -5.45 4.56
CA GLU A 113 13.21 -6.02 3.24
C GLU A 113 11.95 -6.89 3.28
N ASP A 114 11.76 -7.69 4.33
CA ASP A 114 10.56 -8.54 4.49
C ASP A 114 9.25 -7.74 4.49
N ASP A 115 9.29 -6.49 4.97
CA ASP A 115 8.11 -5.61 5.04
C ASP A 115 7.71 -5.10 3.63
N MET A 116 8.56 -5.25 2.61
CA MET A 116 8.26 -4.84 1.23
C MET A 116 7.17 -5.68 0.56
N GLU A 117 6.79 -6.81 1.17
CA GLU A 117 5.69 -7.67 0.72
C GLU A 117 4.31 -7.23 1.25
N LEU A 118 4.26 -6.34 2.26
CA LEU A 118 3.01 -5.84 2.84
C LEU A 118 2.02 -5.20 1.84
N PRO A 119 2.44 -4.52 0.75
CA PRO A 119 1.49 -4.03 -0.26
C PRO A 119 0.64 -5.13 -0.89
N LYS A 120 1.09 -6.39 -0.86
CA LYS A 120 0.38 -7.56 -1.39
C LYS A 120 -0.54 -8.22 -0.35
N ASP A 121 -0.58 -7.73 0.89
CA ASP A 121 -1.39 -8.30 1.95
C ASP A 121 -2.87 -7.92 1.79
N THR A 122 -3.68 -8.87 1.35
CA THR A 122 -5.13 -8.71 1.18
C THR A 122 -5.89 -8.70 2.51
N SER A 123 -5.24 -8.97 3.65
CA SER A 123 -5.86 -8.95 4.97
C SER A 123 -5.90 -7.56 5.61
N LEU A 124 -5.12 -6.60 5.10
CA LEU A 124 -5.03 -5.24 5.63
C LEU A 124 -6.41 -4.58 5.81
N THR A 125 -6.58 -3.90 6.95
CA THR A 125 -7.82 -3.17 7.25
C THR A 125 -7.61 -1.67 7.45
N PHE A 126 -6.36 -1.23 7.48
CA PHE A 126 -5.98 0.16 7.67
C PHE A 126 -4.68 0.44 6.92
N VAL A 127 -4.65 1.54 6.17
CA VAL A 127 -3.47 2.00 5.43
C VAL A 127 -3.43 3.53 5.50
N GLN A 128 -2.25 4.12 5.58
CA GLN A 128 -2.10 5.58 5.53
C GLN A 128 -1.33 5.99 4.28
N VAL A 129 -1.88 6.88 3.47
CA VAL A 129 -1.11 7.56 2.42
C VAL A 129 -0.57 8.86 3.01
N GLU A 130 0.71 9.12 2.84
CA GLU A 130 1.41 10.20 3.52
C GLU A 130 2.13 11.12 2.54
N TRP A 131 2.12 12.41 2.88
CA TRP A 131 2.95 13.44 2.28
C TRP A 131 3.86 14.03 3.34
N ILE A 132 5.16 13.81 3.18
CA ILE A 132 6.20 14.35 4.03
C ILE A 132 6.80 15.57 3.33
N SER A 133 6.77 16.72 4.00
CA SER A 133 7.35 17.97 3.53
C SER A 133 8.53 18.36 4.43
N PRO A 134 9.78 18.09 4.01
CA PRO A 134 11.01 18.48 4.73
C PRO A 134 11.09 19.96 5.07
N GLU A 135 10.83 20.84 4.08
CA GLU A 135 10.97 22.30 4.23
C GLU A 135 10.03 22.87 5.31
N SER A 136 8.76 22.50 5.29
CA SER A 136 7.76 22.98 6.25
C SER A 136 7.66 22.12 7.51
N ARG A 137 8.41 21.01 7.60
CA ARG A 137 8.34 20.00 8.66
C ARG A 137 6.93 19.49 8.95
N THR A 138 6.16 19.27 7.89
CA THR A 138 4.79 18.78 8.00
C THR A 138 4.65 17.39 7.43
N LEU A 139 3.82 16.58 8.08
CA LEU A 139 3.37 15.28 7.63
C LEU A 139 1.86 15.31 7.47
N LYS A 140 1.36 15.13 6.25
CA LYS A 140 -0.06 15.00 5.96
C LYS A 140 -0.39 13.54 5.69
N LYS A 141 -1.25 12.95 6.52
CA LYS A 141 -1.72 11.58 6.44
C LYS A 141 -3.18 11.52 5.99
N TYR A 142 -3.47 10.64 5.04
CA TYR A 142 -4.79 10.25 4.60
C TYR A 142 -5.04 8.84 5.16
N CYS A 143 -5.96 8.72 6.11
CA CYS A 143 -6.21 7.47 6.81
C CYS A 143 -7.32 6.70 6.10
N PHE A 144 -6.97 5.55 5.53
CA PHE A 144 -7.91 4.66 4.88
C PHE A 144 -8.24 3.47 5.75
N LYS A 145 -9.52 3.11 5.83
CA LYS A 145 -10.01 1.97 6.59
C LYS A 145 -10.89 1.09 5.72
N ARG A 146 -10.71 -0.22 5.85
CA ARG A 146 -11.55 -1.22 5.20
C ARG A 146 -12.73 -1.58 6.09
N ILE A 147 -13.94 -1.21 5.66
CA ILE A 147 -15.20 -1.48 6.37
C ILE A 147 -16.01 -2.44 5.50
N LYS A 148 -16.31 -3.63 6.02
CA LYS A 148 -17.04 -4.69 5.28
C LYS A 148 -16.48 -4.90 3.86
N ARG A 149 -15.16 -5.15 3.76
CA ARG A 149 -14.42 -5.38 2.50
C ARG A 149 -14.34 -4.19 1.54
N THR A 150 -14.75 -2.99 1.94
CA THR A 150 -14.63 -1.79 1.13
C THR A 150 -13.70 -0.78 1.77
N TRP A 151 -12.77 -0.19 1.01
CA TRP A 151 -11.91 0.88 1.50
C TRP A 151 -12.60 2.25 1.49
N TYR A 152 -12.36 3.00 2.56
CA TYR A 152 -12.84 4.37 2.70
C TYR A 152 -11.75 5.27 3.28
N LEU A 153 -11.66 6.50 2.79
CA LEU A 153 -10.96 7.58 3.48
C LEU A 153 -11.79 8.00 4.71
N GLU A 154 -11.24 7.80 5.91
CA GLU A 154 -11.93 8.09 7.16
C GLU A 154 -11.49 9.39 7.84
N ALA A 155 -10.27 9.84 7.59
CA ALA A 155 -9.74 11.07 8.16
C ALA A 155 -8.54 11.59 7.38
N ILE A 156 -8.28 12.89 7.49
CA ILE A 156 -7.01 13.49 7.10
C ILE A 156 -6.42 14.19 8.32
N HIS A 157 -5.12 13.98 8.53
CA HIS A 157 -4.38 14.62 9.60
C HIS A 157 -3.11 15.28 9.07
N VAL A 158 -2.85 16.50 9.52
CA VAL A 158 -1.60 17.22 9.27
C VAL A 158 -0.94 17.45 10.61
N PHE A 159 0.29 17.00 10.76
CA PHE A 159 1.07 17.19 11.98
C PHE A 159 2.40 17.86 11.63
N ALA A 160 2.93 18.64 12.56
CA ALA A 160 4.35 18.98 12.55
C ALA A 160 5.12 17.78 13.10
N TYR A 161 6.30 17.51 12.56
CA TYR A 161 7.24 16.57 13.17
C TYR A 161 8.46 17.32 13.69
N GLU A 162 8.95 16.90 14.85
CA GLU A 162 10.08 17.55 15.51
C GLU A 162 11.42 17.04 14.99
N GLU A 163 12.45 17.88 15.15
CA GLU A 163 13.84 17.46 15.04
C GLU A 163 14.13 16.44 16.15
N GLY A 164 14.49 15.22 15.75
CA GLY A 164 15.10 14.28 16.68
C GLY A 164 16.56 14.66 16.95
N GLU A 165 17.14 14.10 18.00
CA GLU A 165 18.59 14.19 18.20
C GLU A 165 19.33 13.34 17.16
N GLY A 166 20.33 13.93 16.50
CA GLY A 166 21.13 13.26 15.48
C GLY A 166 20.59 13.40 14.06
N GLU A 167 21.16 12.66 13.12
CA GLU A 167 20.77 12.75 11.71
C GLU A 167 19.47 11.96 11.44
N ASN A 168 18.35 12.69 11.34
CA ASN A 168 17.06 12.15 10.93
C ASN A 168 17.11 11.68 9.46
N PHE A 169 16.46 10.55 9.16
CA PHE A 169 16.48 10.00 7.80
C PHE A 169 15.79 10.89 6.76
N ILE A 170 14.67 11.54 7.10
CA ILE A 170 13.94 12.42 6.18
C ILE A 170 14.79 13.64 5.82
N ASP A 171 15.42 14.27 6.81
CA ASP A 171 16.31 15.42 6.57
C ASP A 171 17.54 15.01 5.77
N PHE A 172 18.15 13.87 6.12
CA PHE A 172 19.24 13.28 5.35
C PHE A 172 18.83 13.02 3.91
N PHE A 173 17.69 12.37 3.68
CA PHE A 173 17.24 11.95 2.36
C PHE A 173 16.87 13.18 1.51
N SER A 174 16.20 14.17 2.09
CA SER A 174 15.93 15.45 1.44
C SER A 174 17.24 16.11 0.99
N ARG A 175 18.26 16.19 1.85
CA ARG A 175 19.56 16.74 1.46
C ARG A 175 20.27 15.86 0.43
N PHE A 176 20.21 14.53 0.57
CA PHE A 176 20.79 13.56 -0.35
C PHE A 176 20.19 13.70 -1.77
N SER A 177 18.91 14.03 -1.88
CA SER A 177 18.22 14.24 -3.16
C SER A 177 18.56 15.57 -3.82
N ASN A 178 18.89 16.61 -3.03
CA ASN A 178 19.05 17.99 -3.53
C ASN A 178 20.51 18.50 -3.62
N ASP A 179 21.46 17.91 -2.87
CA ASP A 179 22.86 18.34 -2.82
C ASP A 179 23.76 17.25 -3.40
N SER A 180 24.20 17.41 -4.65
CA SER A 180 24.99 16.41 -5.36
C SER A 180 26.38 16.16 -4.74
N LEU A 181 26.98 17.17 -4.11
CA LEU A 181 28.26 17.03 -3.41
C LEU A 181 28.10 16.26 -2.10
N PHE A 182 27.01 16.53 -1.37
CA PHE A 182 26.65 15.75 -0.18
C PHE A 182 26.31 14.31 -0.57
N GLN A 183 25.50 14.11 -1.62
CA GLN A 183 25.11 12.81 -2.14
C GLN A 183 26.34 11.93 -2.41
N GLN A 184 27.32 12.44 -3.17
CA GLN A 184 28.54 11.69 -3.49
C GLN A 184 29.37 11.29 -2.26
N LYS A 185 29.34 12.10 -1.19
CA LYS A 185 30.02 11.80 0.09
C LYS A 185 29.27 10.77 0.93
N ARG A 186 27.97 10.58 0.68
CA ARG A 186 27.07 9.69 1.43
C ARG A 186 26.72 8.42 0.65
N ILE A 187 27.53 8.05 -0.33
CA ILE A 187 27.43 6.77 -1.04
C ILE A 187 28.62 5.90 -0.63
N LYS A 188 28.32 4.69 -0.13
CA LYS A 188 29.33 3.67 0.16
C LYS A 188 30.09 3.34 -1.12
N ARG A 189 31.42 3.19 -1.03
CA ARG A 189 32.27 2.83 -2.17
C ARG A 189 32.95 1.47 -1.94
N PRO A 190 32.81 0.52 -2.88
CA PRO A 190 31.92 0.56 -4.04
C PRO A 190 30.42 0.43 -3.64
N LEU A 191 29.52 0.99 -4.45
CA LEU A 191 28.07 0.89 -4.25
C LEU A 191 27.58 -0.45 -4.79
N THR A 192 26.87 -1.25 -4.01
CA THR A 192 26.27 -2.50 -4.53
C THR A 192 25.12 -2.16 -5.47
N PHE A 193 25.07 -2.82 -6.64
CA PHE A 193 24.00 -2.67 -7.62
C PHE A 193 23.41 -4.02 -8.00
N VAL A 194 22.09 -4.09 -8.08
CA VAL A 194 21.32 -5.26 -8.45
C VAL A 194 20.36 -4.88 -9.58
N THR A 195 20.28 -5.68 -10.63
CA THR A 195 19.33 -5.46 -11.73
C THR A 195 18.90 -6.77 -12.37
N ASN A 196 17.81 -6.76 -13.14
CA ASN A 196 17.33 -7.91 -13.90
C ASN A 196 18.37 -8.34 -14.95
N ASP A 197 18.51 -9.64 -15.16
CA ASP A 197 19.31 -10.15 -16.27
C ASP A 197 18.48 -10.04 -17.57
N PRO A 198 18.97 -9.33 -18.61
CA PRO A 198 18.25 -9.22 -19.87
C PRO A 198 18.13 -10.55 -20.64
N ASP A 199 18.97 -11.54 -20.31
CA ASP A 199 19.01 -12.84 -20.98
C ASP A 199 18.25 -13.95 -20.20
N ASP A 200 17.88 -13.70 -18.95
CA ASP A 200 17.13 -14.66 -18.10
C ASP A 200 16.17 -13.94 -17.14
N ASP A 201 14.88 -14.02 -17.46
CA ASP A 201 13.74 -13.41 -16.74
C ASP A 201 13.68 -13.75 -15.23
N PHE A 202 14.35 -14.80 -14.78
CA PHE A 202 14.33 -15.24 -13.37
C PHE A 202 15.60 -14.93 -12.59
N SER A 203 16.61 -14.37 -13.26
CA SER A 203 17.91 -14.13 -12.64
C SER A 203 18.20 -12.65 -12.42
N ILE A 204 19.04 -12.38 -11.41
CA ILE A 204 19.47 -11.03 -11.06
C ILE A 204 20.97 -10.92 -11.17
N ILE A 205 21.43 -9.83 -11.78
CA ILE A 205 22.85 -9.48 -11.86
C ILE A 205 23.19 -8.64 -10.64
N LYS A 206 24.15 -9.11 -9.84
CA LYS A 206 24.73 -8.36 -8.73
C LYS A 206 26.13 -7.88 -9.08
N THR A 207 26.29 -6.57 -9.15
CA THR A 207 27.57 -5.91 -9.48
C THR A 207 27.81 -4.72 -8.54
N THR A 208 28.74 -3.85 -8.90
CA THR A 208 29.01 -2.61 -8.17
C THR A 208 29.11 -1.41 -9.09
N LEU A 209 28.68 -0.24 -8.61
CA LEU A 209 28.80 1.04 -9.31
C LEU A 209 29.87 1.93 -8.69
N GLY A 210 30.68 2.54 -9.55
CA GLY A 210 31.44 3.75 -9.22
C GLY A 210 30.56 5.00 -9.23
N LEU A 211 31.08 6.13 -8.74
CA LEU A 211 30.31 7.39 -8.66
C LEU A 211 29.81 7.88 -10.03
N ASN A 212 30.65 7.82 -11.06
CA ASN A 212 30.28 8.26 -12.40
C ASN A 212 29.14 7.40 -12.97
N GLN A 213 29.15 6.10 -12.68
CA GLN A 213 28.08 5.19 -13.08
C GLN A 213 26.81 5.46 -12.26
N TRP A 214 26.92 5.67 -10.95
CA TRP A 214 25.77 6.10 -10.14
C TRP A 214 25.10 7.35 -10.69
N VAL A 215 25.87 8.38 -11.05
CA VAL A 215 25.31 9.62 -11.63
C VAL A 215 24.56 9.34 -12.94
N ALA A 216 25.03 8.38 -13.74
CA ALA A 216 24.40 8.00 -15.00
C ALA A 216 23.15 7.13 -14.83
N PHE A 217 23.12 6.25 -13.82
CA PHE A 217 22.06 5.25 -13.63
C PHE A 217 21.03 5.59 -12.56
N LYS A 218 21.31 6.53 -11.65
CA LYS A 218 20.38 6.83 -10.56
C LYS A 218 19.02 7.29 -11.12
N PRO A 219 17.90 6.92 -10.47
CA PRO A 219 16.62 7.48 -10.83
C PRO A 219 16.54 8.98 -10.50
N GLU A 220 15.48 9.61 -10.97
CA GLU A 220 15.05 10.88 -10.40
C GLU A 220 14.71 10.67 -8.92
N LEU A 221 15.20 11.57 -8.06
CA LEU A 221 14.95 11.52 -6.61
C LEU A 221 13.96 12.62 -6.23
N PRO A 222 13.04 12.37 -5.30
CA PRO A 222 12.06 13.38 -4.89
C PRO A 222 12.78 14.50 -4.13
N ALA A 223 12.75 15.70 -4.72
CA ALA A 223 13.47 16.87 -4.21
C ALA A 223 12.72 17.56 -3.04
N ASN A 224 11.45 17.87 -3.22
CA ASN A 224 10.74 18.80 -2.33
C ASN A 224 9.74 18.13 -1.39
N LYS A 225 9.15 17.02 -1.84
CA LYS A 225 8.06 16.35 -1.15
C LYS A 225 8.21 14.85 -1.35
N LEU A 226 8.08 14.10 -0.26
CA LEU A 226 8.24 12.66 -0.26
C LEU A 226 6.88 12.02 0.03
N SER A 227 6.46 11.06 -0.77
CA SER A 227 5.29 10.24 -0.46
C SER A 227 5.68 9.05 0.41
N ASN A 228 4.73 8.52 1.15
CA ASN A 228 4.85 7.20 1.77
C ASN A 228 3.48 6.54 1.77
N ILE A 229 3.45 5.21 1.77
CA ILE A 229 2.23 4.45 2.03
C ILE A 229 2.54 3.51 3.18
N ASP A 230 1.92 3.75 4.32
CA ASP A 230 2.06 2.95 5.53
C ASP A 230 1.01 1.84 5.53
N TYR A 231 1.45 0.64 5.15
CA TYR A 231 0.71 -0.62 5.21
C TYR A 231 0.83 -1.29 6.59
N GLY A 232 1.45 -0.64 7.58
CA GLY A 232 1.78 -1.20 8.89
C GLY A 232 3.23 -1.68 9.01
N GLN A 233 4.10 -1.37 8.04
CA GLN A 233 5.52 -1.68 8.12
C GLN A 233 6.21 -0.99 9.28
N GLN A 234 7.35 -1.53 9.73
CA GLN A 234 8.17 -0.83 10.71
C GLN A 234 8.80 0.43 10.10
N ASN A 235 8.58 1.56 10.76
CA ASN A 235 9.17 2.85 10.38
C ASN A 235 9.68 3.59 11.63
N ASN A 236 10.68 3.02 12.29
CA ASN A 236 11.25 3.53 13.53
C ASN A 236 12.30 4.63 13.26
N ASN A 237 12.23 5.73 14.00
CA ASN A 237 13.22 6.81 13.97
C ASN A 237 14.62 6.37 14.44
N TYR A 238 14.68 5.32 15.26
CA TYR A 238 15.93 4.75 15.78
C TYR A 238 16.50 3.64 14.88
N SER A 239 15.84 3.28 13.79
CA SER A 239 16.36 2.28 12.86
C SER A 239 17.73 2.69 12.31
N ASN A 240 18.60 1.71 12.11
CA ASN A 240 19.88 1.89 11.42
C ASN A 240 19.81 1.51 9.94
N LYS A 241 18.64 1.14 9.44
CA LYS A 241 18.39 0.82 8.03
C LYS A 241 17.11 1.48 7.56
N LYS A 242 17.15 1.98 6.33
CA LYS A 242 15.97 2.51 5.64
C LYS A 242 16.03 2.08 4.20
N ILE A 243 14.89 1.75 3.65
CA ILE A 243 14.71 1.35 2.26
C ILE A 243 13.69 2.31 1.66
N VAL A 244 14.03 2.91 0.53
CA VAL A 244 13.12 3.76 -0.24
C VAL A 244 12.86 3.08 -1.55
N ALA A 245 11.66 2.53 -1.71
CA ALA A 245 11.18 2.00 -2.97
C ALA A 245 10.49 3.12 -3.75
N LEU A 246 10.99 3.40 -4.96
CA LEU A 246 10.44 4.35 -5.92
C LEU A 246 9.68 3.56 -6.97
N LYS A 247 8.36 3.76 -7.02
CA LYS A 247 7.45 3.03 -7.90
C LYS A 247 6.68 4.00 -8.76
N SER A 248 6.47 3.67 -10.03
CA SER A 248 5.57 4.43 -10.88
C SER A 248 4.21 3.77 -10.99
N ILE A 249 3.23 4.57 -11.40
CA ILE A 249 1.87 4.12 -11.59
C ILE A 249 1.74 3.59 -13.02
N GLY A 250 1.65 2.27 -13.17
CA GLY A 250 1.22 1.64 -14.42
C GLY A 250 2.27 1.47 -15.53
N ASN A 251 3.55 1.74 -15.29
CA ASN A 251 4.61 1.59 -16.32
C ASN A 251 5.81 0.72 -15.89
N GLY A 252 5.67 -0.10 -14.85
CA GLY A 252 6.69 -1.10 -14.46
C GLY A 252 7.97 -0.56 -13.82
N PHE A 253 8.17 0.76 -13.75
CA PHE A 253 9.34 1.36 -13.10
C PHE A 253 9.38 1.05 -11.60
N SER A 254 10.49 0.46 -11.15
CA SER A 254 10.70 0.02 -9.78
C SER A 254 12.18 0.09 -9.42
N ASN A 255 12.54 1.12 -8.66
CA ASN A 255 13.90 1.38 -8.20
C ASN A 255 13.93 1.38 -6.67
N THR A 256 14.83 0.62 -6.06
CA THR A 256 14.93 0.52 -4.59
C THR A 256 16.30 0.97 -4.10
N LEU A 257 16.28 1.93 -3.17
CA LEU A 257 17.47 2.53 -2.56
C LEU A 257 17.59 2.07 -1.11
N TYR A 258 18.74 1.49 -0.76
CA TYR A 258 18.99 0.92 0.55
C TYR A 258 20.03 1.73 1.30
N PHE A 259 19.63 2.25 2.45
CA PHE A 259 20.42 3.11 3.31
C PHE A 259 20.74 2.44 4.63
N GLN A 260 21.91 2.75 5.17
CA GLN A 260 22.33 2.31 6.48
C GLN A 260 22.95 3.46 7.26
N ARG A 261 22.81 3.42 8.59
CA ARG A 261 23.44 4.38 9.49
C ARG A 261 24.70 3.77 10.08
N LYS A 262 25.84 4.41 9.84
CA LYS A 262 27.15 4.07 10.43
C LYS A 262 27.70 5.26 11.17
N GLU A 263 28.14 5.06 12.40
CA GLU A 263 28.74 6.14 13.22
C GLU A 263 27.85 7.41 13.26
N GLY A 264 26.54 7.21 13.35
CA GLY A 264 25.55 8.29 13.38
C GLY A 264 25.27 8.97 12.03
N LYS A 265 25.83 8.48 10.92
CA LYS A 265 25.66 9.04 9.58
C LYS A 265 25.02 8.05 8.63
N TRP A 266 24.00 8.48 7.91
CA TRP A 266 23.36 7.73 6.85
C TRP A 266 24.22 7.71 5.58
N GLU A 267 24.26 6.56 4.92
CA GLU A 267 24.84 6.37 3.60
C GLU A 267 24.00 5.39 2.75
N LEU A 268 23.96 5.61 1.43
CA LEU A 268 23.44 4.65 0.46
C LEU A 268 24.46 3.51 0.30
N TYR A 269 24.03 2.26 0.45
CA TYR A 269 24.92 1.10 0.35
C TYR A 269 24.52 0.07 -0.71
N LYS A 270 23.26 0.06 -1.14
CA LYS A 270 22.75 -0.79 -2.23
C LYS A 270 21.72 0.00 -3.05
N PHE A 271 21.78 -0.18 -4.36
CA PHE A 271 20.78 0.28 -5.33
C PHE A 271 20.28 -0.95 -6.11
N GLU A 272 18.98 -1.04 -6.33
CA GLU A 272 18.34 -2.10 -7.09
C GLU A 272 17.43 -1.48 -8.15
N ASP A 273 17.59 -1.90 -9.40
CA ASP A 273 16.74 -1.52 -10.53
C ASP A 273 16.14 -2.78 -11.15
N ILE A 274 14.88 -3.03 -10.79
CA ILE A 274 14.08 -4.18 -11.26
C ILE A 274 12.91 -3.69 -12.10
N SER A 275 13.12 -2.58 -12.82
CA SER A 275 12.13 -2.05 -13.76
C SER A 275 11.92 -3.05 -14.90
N ASN A 276 10.65 -3.20 -15.31
CA ASN A 276 10.24 -4.04 -16.45
C ASN A 276 10.12 -3.24 -17.76
#